data_AF-X0LW14-F1
#
_entry.id   AF-X0LW14-F1
#
_cell.length_a   1.000
_cell.length_b   1.000
_cell.length_c   1.000
_cell.angle_alpha   90.00
_cell.angle_beta   90.00
_cell.angle_gamma   90.00
#
_symmetry.space_group_name_H-M   'P 1'
#
loop_
_entity.id
_entity.type
_entity.pdbx_description
1 polymer ?
#
loop_
_entity_poly.entity_id
_entity_poly.type
_entity_poly.pdbx_seq_one_letter_code
_entity_poly.pdbx_strand_id
1 'polypeptide(L)'
;MDDDERPGFRLTKRQGDKMDDLTGLIEEYIEDPEANPLDEERVDELTLQVVMALLDHRLTAGEYRSGIISGLAVLGIRKDGGWMDVMDYTPMYSAVIKVARAMVVYQSYRERKVEVARLTQEKQLDEEDAEEEATSMFRIVREKVQRFMTVTSKETYAEPTPMDWIYEARTYGMYIRFNTPAGGTVDWDGDRIKYRKIRFRMGELTEMLHALTREAREHLATLTMVDDVDQLPRIPWSAVEDDHSEDRMGYSFLADDRNREWVKKGKNWVMNQISDTQPRGQGQARRKVWIDNERKDGKPFQARAVQSYGQTFNGFMERMFMLIYMMSQPGRVTEISGIRHQNTMNGGVRNVLAHNGMMCIVTLYHKGFRLTGQAKVIHRYLPRAVGELLVWYLWLVLPFWQQVQGIVKDAVIRSPFVWPDEVVRKAEDSIVEEREARRAASERQDNNSSMHNEDDDDGGSGGRDDDIPSRTT
;
A
#
# COMPACT_ATOMS: atom_id res chain seq x y z
N MET A 1 -35.69 10.22 30.46
CA MET A 1 -34.54 10.57 31.31
C MET A 1 -34.83 11.93 31.89
N ASP A 2 -34.91 11.98 33.22
CA ASP A 2 -34.94 13.25 33.94
C ASP A 2 -33.65 14.06 33.63
N ASP A 3 -33.69 15.38 33.74
CA ASP A 3 -32.54 16.24 33.40
C ASP A 3 -31.28 15.92 34.23
N ASP A 4 -31.44 15.33 35.41
CA ASP A 4 -30.34 14.84 36.27
C ASP A 4 -29.75 13.49 35.81
N GLU A 5 -30.40 12.79 34.87
CA GLU A 5 -29.93 11.55 34.25
C GLU A 5 -29.29 11.77 32.87
N ARG A 6 -29.42 12.96 32.29
CA ARG A 6 -28.88 13.26 30.97
C ARG A 6 -27.35 13.43 31.03
N PRO A 7 -26.61 12.91 30.05
CA PRO A 7 -25.17 13.06 30.03
C PRO A 7 -24.80 14.55 29.99
N GLY A 8 -23.76 14.95 30.74
CA GLY A 8 -23.38 16.36 30.92
C GLY A 8 -22.89 17.10 29.67
N PHE A 9 -22.83 16.43 28.51
CA PHE A 9 -22.53 17.06 27.23
C PHE A 9 -23.77 17.73 26.64
N ARG A 10 -23.59 18.76 25.82
CA ARG A 10 -24.69 19.42 25.10
C ARG A 10 -24.28 19.62 23.65
N LEU A 11 -25.14 19.17 22.73
CA LEU A 11 -25.00 19.51 21.33
C LEU A 11 -25.26 21.01 21.15
N THR A 12 -24.43 21.66 20.34
CA THR A 12 -24.74 23.01 19.84
C THR A 12 -25.98 22.94 18.97
N LYS A 13 -26.67 24.08 18.76
CA LYS A 13 -27.85 24.12 17.87
C LYS A 13 -27.55 23.51 16.49
N ARG A 14 -26.43 23.91 15.87
CA ARG A 14 -25.96 23.35 14.59
C ARG A 14 -25.74 21.83 14.63
N GLN A 15 -25.23 21.29 15.74
CA GLN A 15 -25.05 19.85 15.89
C GLN A 15 -26.39 19.12 16.10
N GLY A 16 -27.31 19.73 16.85
CA GLY A 16 -28.68 19.23 17.03
C GLY A 16 -29.41 19.16 15.69
N ASP A 17 -29.47 20.28 14.95
CA ASP A 17 -30.12 20.34 13.63
C ASP A 17 -29.60 19.24 12.68
N LYS A 18 -28.27 18.98 12.66
CA LYS A 18 -27.69 17.91 11.84
C LYS A 18 -27.97 16.50 12.33
N MET A 19 -28.08 16.32 13.64
CA MET A 19 -28.48 15.03 14.21
C MET A 19 -29.95 14.75 13.92
N ASP A 20 -30.80 15.78 14.01
CA ASP A 20 -32.23 15.69 13.73
C ASP A 20 -32.46 15.37 12.24
N ASP A 21 -31.73 16.00 11.32
CA ASP A 21 -31.75 15.67 9.88
C ASP A 21 -31.46 14.18 9.63
N LEU A 22 -30.41 13.63 10.28
CA LEU A 22 -30.02 12.22 10.15
C LEU A 22 -31.04 11.27 10.81
N THR A 23 -31.52 11.65 11.99
CA THR A 23 -32.45 10.82 12.77
C THR A 23 -33.80 10.75 12.08
N GLY A 24 -34.30 11.87 11.55
CA GLY A 24 -35.54 11.91 10.78
C GLY A 24 -35.52 10.96 9.57
N LEU A 25 -34.43 10.95 8.80
CA LEU A 25 -34.28 10.01 7.68
C LEU A 25 -34.33 8.54 8.13
N ILE A 26 -33.70 8.22 9.27
CA ILE A 26 -33.68 6.86 9.82
C ILE A 26 -35.07 6.49 10.37
N GLU A 27 -35.75 7.41 11.03
CA GLU A 27 -37.09 7.21 11.57
C GLU A 27 -38.12 6.98 10.46
N GLU A 28 -38.09 7.78 9.38
CA GLU A 28 -38.94 7.60 8.19
C GLU A 28 -38.77 6.21 7.56
N TYR A 29 -37.54 5.69 7.52
CA TYR A 29 -37.25 4.34 7.07
C TYR A 29 -37.75 3.26 8.06
N ILE A 30 -37.59 3.47 9.37
CA ILE A 30 -38.08 2.52 10.39
C ILE A 30 -39.61 2.43 10.36
N GLU A 31 -40.29 3.55 10.09
CA GLU A 31 -41.75 3.60 9.98
C GLU A 31 -42.28 2.86 8.75
N ASP A 32 -41.70 3.10 7.57
CA ASP A 32 -42.08 2.41 6.33
C ASP A 32 -40.87 2.16 5.40
N PRO A 33 -40.21 0.99 5.51
CA PRO A 33 -39.05 0.65 4.69
C PRO A 33 -39.33 0.53 3.20
N GLU A 34 -40.57 0.21 2.79
CA GLU A 34 -40.93 0.04 1.37
C GLU A 34 -41.22 1.39 0.71
N ALA A 35 -41.86 2.31 1.43
CA ALA A 35 -42.13 3.66 0.94
C ALA A 35 -40.88 4.57 0.99
N ASN A 36 -40.03 4.41 2.01
CA ASN A 36 -38.87 5.28 2.28
C ASN A 36 -37.56 4.49 2.31
N PRO A 37 -37.13 3.84 1.22
CA PRO A 37 -35.88 3.08 1.22
C PRO A 37 -34.69 4.01 1.52
N LEU A 38 -33.74 3.54 2.33
CA LEU A 38 -32.53 4.30 2.65
C LEU A 38 -31.66 4.45 1.39
N ASP A 39 -31.42 5.71 1.01
CA ASP A 39 -30.36 6.06 0.09
C ASP A 39 -29.02 6.09 0.84
N GLU A 40 -28.15 5.12 0.55
CA GLU A 40 -26.81 5.02 1.15
C GLU A 40 -26.00 6.30 0.98
N GLU A 41 -26.07 6.99 -0.17
CA GLU A 41 -25.31 8.22 -0.40
C GLU A 41 -25.81 9.37 0.49
N ARG A 42 -27.13 9.40 0.72
CA ARG A 42 -27.76 10.39 1.59
C ARG A 42 -27.45 10.13 3.07
N VAL A 43 -27.49 8.88 3.51
CA VAL A 43 -27.09 8.50 4.88
C VAL A 43 -25.63 8.87 5.13
N ASP A 44 -24.74 8.57 4.18
CA ASP A 44 -23.32 8.94 4.27
C ASP A 44 -23.12 10.45 4.32
N GLU A 45 -23.91 11.22 3.56
CA GLU A 45 -23.88 12.68 3.58
C GLU A 45 -24.25 13.24 4.95
N LEU A 46 -25.40 12.84 5.48
CA LEU A 46 -25.90 13.34 6.76
C LEU A 46 -24.98 12.91 7.90
N THR A 47 -24.47 11.68 7.86
CA THR A 47 -23.46 11.19 8.82
C THR A 47 -22.20 12.04 8.77
N LEU A 48 -21.68 12.34 7.57
CA LEU A 48 -20.53 13.22 7.42
C LEU A 48 -20.81 14.62 7.98
N GLN A 49 -21.99 15.18 7.72
CA GLN A 49 -22.37 16.50 8.25
C GLN A 49 -22.41 16.53 9.78
N VAL A 50 -22.95 15.48 10.42
CA VAL A 50 -22.94 15.33 11.88
C VAL A 50 -21.51 15.29 12.42
N VAL A 51 -20.65 14.43 11.86
CA VAL A 51 -19.26 14.30 12.34
C VAL A 51 -18.49 15.60 12.13
N MET A 52 -18.69 16.28 11.00
CA MET A 52 -18.06 17.56 10.73
C MET A 52 -18.55 18.65 11.69
N ALA A 53 -19.83 18.68 12.05
CA ALA A 53 -20.36 19.61 13.06
C ALA A 53 -19.82 19.32 14.47
N LEU A 54 -19.54 18.06 14.79
CA LEU A 54 -18.89 17.68 16.06
C LEU A 54 -17.42 18.11 16.12
N LEU A 55 -16.74 18.29 14.98
CA LEU A 55 -15.35 18.76 14.91
C LEU A 55 -15.25 20.29 14.79
N ASP A 56 -16.12 20.90 13.97
CA ASP A 56 -16.09 22.31 13.58
C ASP A 56 -16.94 23.18 14.52
N HIS A 57 -16.49 23.33 15.76
CA HIS A 57 -17.07 24.25 16.74
C HIS A 57 -16.02 24.79 17.72
N ARG A 58 -16.38 25.87 18.42
CA ARG A 58 -15.56 26.48 19.48
C ARG A 58 -15.94 25.93 20.84
N LEU A 59 -14.93 25.72 21.70
CA LEU A 59 -15.09 25.34 23.10
C LEU A 59 -15.25 26.63 23.93
N THR A 60 -16.47 27.15 24.01
CA THR A 60 -16.78 28.42 24.70
C THR A 60 -17.04 28.27 26.21
N ALA A 61 -17.05 27.04 26.70
CA ALA A 61 -17.31 26.69 28.10
C ALA A 61 -16.43 25.49 28.49
N GLY A 62 -16.90 24.64 29.43
CA GLY A 62 -16.16 23.42 29.79
C GLY A 62 -15.99 22.45 28.61
N GLU A 63 -14.80 21.87 28.48
CA GLU A 63 -14.40 20.97 27.39
C GLU A 63 -15.36 19.76 27.24
N TYR A 64 -15.77 19.17 28.37
CA TYR A 64 -16.72 18.06 28.43
C TYR A 64 -18.18 18.43 28.14
N ARG A 65 -18.47 19.70 27.77
CA ARG A 65 -19.75 20.00 27.11
C ARG A 65 -19.74 19.54 25.65
N SER A 66 -18.56 19.43 25.04
CA SER A 66 -18.40 18.95 23.68
C SER A 66 -18.73 17.46 23.58
N GLY A 67 -19.64 17.10 22.67
CA GLY A 67 -20.04 15.71 22.46
C GLY A 67 -18.88 14.80 22.06
N ILE A 68 -17.98 15.26 21.19
CA ILE A 68 -16.82 14.47 20.74
C ILE A 68 -15.80 14.26 21.86
N ILE A 69 -15.51 15.29 22.67
CA ILE A 69 -14.59 15.17 23.81
C ILE A 69 -15.18 14.24 24.87
N SER A 70 -16.48 14.35 25.14
CA SER A 70 -17.17 13.47 26.08
C SER A 70 -17.20 12.02 25.61
N GLY A 71 -17.48 11.78 24.33
CA GLY A 71 -17.38 10.45 23.73
C GLY A 71 -15.97 9.89 23.85
N LEU A 72 -14.94 10.69 23.57
CA LEU A 72 -13.54 10.30 23.76
C LEU A 72 -13.20 9.99 25.22
N ALA A 73 -13.75 10.73 26.18
CA ALA A 73 -13.57 10.46 27.61
C ALA A 73 -14.18 9.12 28.01
N VAL A 74 -15.39 8.82 27.54
CA VAL A 74 -16.06 7.52 27.78
C VAL A 74 -15.29 6.36 27.19
N LEU A 75 -14.65 6.54 26.02
CA LEU A 75 -13.78 5.51 25.43
C LEU A 75 -12.53 5.19 26.28
N GLY A 76 -12.21 6.03 27.28
CA GLY A 76 -11.19 5.76 28.29
C GLY A 76 -11.62 4.77 29.38
N ILE A 77 -12.89 4.33 29.37
CA ILE A 77 -13.46 3.41 30.37
C ILE A 77 -13.61 2.01 29.74
N ARG A 78 -13.07 1.00 30.42
CA ARG A 78 -13.18 -0.41 30.05
C ARG A 78 -14.56 -0.96 30.39
N LYS A 79 -14.92 -2.08 29.77
CA LYS A 79 -16.20 -2.78 30.02
C LYS A 79 -16.40 -3.23 31.47
N ASP A 80 -15.33 -3.42 32.23
CA ASP A 80 -15.35 -3.77 33.65
C ASP A 80 -15.47 -2.54 34.58
N GLY A 81 -15.64 -1.34 34.03
CA GLY A 81 -15.66 -0.07 34.77
C GLY A 81 -14.27 0.45 35.16
N GLY A 82 -13.20 -0.27 34.81
CA GLY A 82 -11.82 0.18 35.02
C GLY A 82 -11.38 1.23 33.99
N TRP A 83 -10.28 1.93 34.28
CA TRP A 83 -9.65 2.84 33.32
C TRP A 83 -8.81 2.08 32.31
N MET A 84 -8.76 2.57 31.07
CA MET A 84 -7.84 2.05 30.07
C MET A 84 -6.40 2.45 30.37
N ASP A 85 -5.45 1.60 29.98
CA ASP A 85 -4.03 1.91 30.06
C ASP A 85 -3.63 2.98 29.03
N VAL A 86 -2.61 3.78 29.36
CA VAL A 86 -2.10 4.84 28.48
C VAL A 86 -1.65 4.31 27.10
N MET A 87 -1.18 3.06 27.03
CA MET A 87 -0.75 2.41 25.80
C MET A 87 -1.91 2.12 24.86
N ASP A 88 -3.11 1.90 25.40
CA ASP A 88 -4.32 1.54 24.66
C ASP A 88 -5.21 2.76 24.40
N TYR A 89 -5.21 3.74 25.32
CA TYR A 89 -6.03 4.95 25.19
C TYR A 89 -5.44 6.00 24.25
N THR A 90 -4.14 6.30 24.38
CA THR A 90 -3.48 7.34 23.55
C THR A 90 -3.61 7.09 22.03
N PRO A 91 -3.54 5.84 21.52
CA PRO A 91 -3.80 5.54 20.12
C PRO A 91 -5.19 5.98 19.62
N MET A 92 -6.22 6.03 20.47
CA MET A 92 -7.57 6.44 20.08
C MET A 92 -7.60 7.89 19.58
N TYR A 93 -6.94 8.81 20.28
CA TYR A 93 -6.80 10.20 19.81
C TYR A 93 -6.10 10.28 18.44
N SER A 94 -5.08 9.43 18.24
CA SER A 94 -4.38 9.35 16.95
C SER A 94 -5.29 8.83 15.83
N ALA A 95 -6.19 7.89 16.13
CA ALA A 95 -7.17 7.38 15.19
C ALA A 95 -8.18 8.47 14.83
N VAL A 96 -8.75 9.16 15.82
CA VAL A 96 -9.68 10.28 15.59
C VAL A 96 -9.06 11.37 14.73
N ILE A 97 -7.82 11.81 15.02
CA ILE A 97 -7.13 12.81 14.19
C ILE A 97 -7.00 12.35 12.74
N LYS A 98 -6.65 11.07 12.51
CA LYS A 98 -6.48 10.53 11.14
C LYS A 98 -7.81 10.46 10.39
N VAL A 99 -8.85 9.94 11.05
CA VAL A 99 -10.19 9.81 10.45
C VAL A 99 -10.79 11.19 10.18
N ALA A 100 -10.69 12.12 11.12
CA ALA A 100 -11.14 13.50 10.95
C ALA A 100 -10.45 14.19 9.76
N ARG A 101 -9.14 13.98 9.55
CA ARG A 101 -8.43 14.50 8.37
C ARG A 101 -8.95 13.91 7.06
N ALA A 102 -9.23 12.61 7.03
CA ALA A 102 -9.81 11.96 5.85
C ALA A 102 -11.23 12.49 5.56
N MET A 103 -12.05 12.67 6.60
CA MET A 103 -13.39 13.24 6.50
C MET A 103 -13.38 14.68 6.00
N VAL A 104 -12.43 15.51 6.43
CA VAL A 104 -12.26 16.88 5.90
C VAL A 104 -11.96 16.87 4.42
N VAL A 105 -11.05 16.00 3.95
CA VAL A 105 -10.74 15.88 2.52
C VAL A 105 -11.95 15.37 1.74
N TYR A 106 -12.67 14.37 2.28
CA TYR A 106 -13.86 13.82 1.65
C TYR A 106 -15.01 14.84 1.57
N GLN A 107 -15.25 15.61 2.64
CA GLN A 107 -16.23 16.69 2.63
C GLN A 107 -15.86 17.78 1.62
N SER A 108 -14.59 18.19 1.57
CA SER A 108 -14.12 19.16 0.57
C SER A 108 -14.25 18.65 -0.87
N TYR A 109 -14.06 17.35 -1.09
CA TYR A 109 -14.33 16.71 -2.39
C TYR A 109 -15.80 16.80 -2.79
N ARG A 110 -16.72 16.46 -1.88
CA ARG A 110 -18.15 16.58 -2.15
C ARG A 110 -18.59 18.03 -2.37
N GLU A 111 -18.12 18.96 -1.54
CA GLU A 111 -18.40 20.40 -1.70
C GLU A 111 -17.93 20.92 -3.07
N ARG A 112 -16.74 20.51 -3.53
CA ARG A 112 -16.29 20.87 -4.88
C ARG A 112 -17.15 20.25 -5.97
N LYS A 113 -17.55 18.98 -5.84
CA LYS A 113 -18.41 18.30 -6.83
C LYS A 113 -19.76 19.01 -6.97
N VAL A 114 -20.35 19.43 -5.85
CA VAL A 114 -21.60 20.21 -5.84
C VAL A 114 -21.39 21.58 -6.49
N GLU A 115 -20.26 22.24 -6.20
CA GLU A 115 -19.93 23.53 -6.82
C GLU A 115 -19.77 23.45 -8.34
N VAL A 116 -19.04 22.44 -8.84
CA VAL A 116 -18.87 22.20 -10.28
C VAL A 116 -20.23 21.97 -10.93
N ALA A 117 -21.06 21.09 -10.36
CA ALA A 117 -22.40 20.82 -10.88
C ALA A 117 -23.27 22.09 -10.91
N ARG A 118 -23.16 22.96 -9.90
CA ARG A 118 -23.85 24.24 -9.86
C ARG A 118 -23.35 25.19 -10.96
N LEU A 119 -22.03 25.30 -11.16
CA LEU A 119 -21.44 26.15 -12.19
C LEU A 119 -21.82 25.70 -13.61
N THR A 120 -21.82 24.39 -13.88
CA THR A 120 -22.32 23.81 -15.14
C THR A 120 -23.76 24.23 -15.41
N GLN A 121 -24.63 24.18 -14.40
CA GLN A 121 -26.04 24.57 -14.55
C GLN A 121 -26.25 26.08 -14.68
N GLU A 122 -25.63 26.88 -13.81
CA GLU A 122 -25.85 28.33 -13.74
C GLU A 122 -25.20 29.08 -14.90
N LYS A 123 -24.03 28.61 -15.35
CA LYS A 123 -23.23 29.29 -16.38
C LYS A 123 -23.23 28.57 -17.73
N GLN A 124 -23.87 27.41 -17.83
CA GLN A 124 -23.92 26.60 -19.05
C GLN A 124 -22.52 26.28 -19.58
N LEU A 125 -21.56 26.16 -18.67
CA LEU A 125 -20.20 25.74 -18.97
C LEU A 125 -20.19 24.23 -19.20
N ASP A 126 -19.27 23.76 -20.03
CA ASP A 126 -18.95 22.34 -20.03
C ASP A 126 -18.29 21.93 -18.70
N GLU A 127 -18.13 20.63 -18.48
CA GLU A 127 -17.60 20.11 -17.22
C GLU A 127 -16.15 20.58 -16.99
N GLU A 128 -15.35 20.70 -18.04
CA GLU A 128 -13.93 21.09 -17.96
C GLU A 128 -13.78 22.56 -17.54
N ASP A 129 -14.51 23.47 -18.18
CA ASP A 129 -14.54 24.89 -17.84
C ASP A 129 -15.09 25.12 -16.42
N ALA A 130 -16.12 24.38 -16.02
CA ALA A 130 -16.67 24.44 -14.67
C ALA A 130 -15.67 23.92 -13.62
N GLU A 131 -14.88 22.89 -13.93
CA GLU A 131 -13.82 22.38 -13.07
C GLU A 131 -12.67 23.38 -12.88
N GLU A 132 -12.31 24.12 -13.93
CA GLU A 132 -11.29 25.17 -13.90
C GLU A 132 -11.73 26.38 -13.08
N GLU A 133 -13.00 26.78 -13.20
CA GLU A 133 -13.53 27.93 -12.46
C GLU A 133 -13.86 27.60 -10.99
N ALA A 134 -14.20 26.34 -10.70
CA ALA A 134 -14.53 25.91 -9.35
C ALA A 134 -13.38 26.15 -8.36
N THR A 135 -13.76 26.40 -7.09
CA THR A 135 -12.77 26.61 -6.03
C THR A 135 -11.83 25.40 -5.92
N SER A 136 -10.52 25.65 -5.96
CA SER A 136 -9.54 24.57 -5.91
C SER A 136 -9.65 23.74 -4.64
N MET A 137 -9.48 22.41 -4.78
CA MET A 137 -9.50 21.46 -3.66
C MET A 137 -8.59 21.90 -2.51
N PHE A 138 -7.39 22.36 -2.86
CA PHE A 138 -6.41 22.83 -1.90
C PHE A 138 -6.92 24.00 -1.07
N ARG A 139 -7.65 24.95 -1.66
CA ARG A 139 -8.19 26.12 -0.97
C ARG A 139 -9.28 25.72 0.01
N ILE A 140 -10.22 24.87 -0.39
CA ILE A 140 -11.32 24.36 0.47
C ILE A 140 -10.73 23.61 1.69
N VAL A 141 -9.80 22.68 1.44
CA VAL A 141 -9.17 21.91 2.52
C VAL A 141 -8.36 22.82 3.44
N ARG A 142 -7.58 23.76 2.90
CA ARG A 142 -6.75 24.67 3.70
C ARG A 142 -7.59 25.54 4.64
N GLU A 143 -8.72 26.05 4.17
CA GLU A 143 -9.64 26.85 4.99
C GLU A 143 -10.16 26.05 6.19
N LYS A 144 -10.69 24.85 5.96
CA LYS A 144 -11.15 23.95 7.03
C LYS A 144 -10.03 23.59 7.99
N VAL A 145 -8.83 23.33 7.45
CA VAL A 145 -7.68 22.94 8.26
C VAL A 145 -7.28 24.05 9.24
N GLN A 146 -7.18 25.29 8.73
CA GLN A 146 -6.85 26.46 9.55
C GLN A 146 -7.97 26.81 10.54
N ARG A 147 -9.23 26.54 10.18
CA ARG A 147 -10.38 26.88 11.02
C ARG A 147 -10.50 25.98 12.26
N PHE A 148 -10.33 24.67 12.10
CA PHE A 148 -10.61 23.71 13.19
C PHE A 148 -9.76 22.42 13.22
N MET A 149 -8.77 22.21 12.34
CA MET A 149 -7.94 20.97 12.35
C MET A 149 -6.51 21.16 12.83
N THR A 150 -6.13 22.39 13.17
CA THR A 150 -4.84 22.75 13.75
C THR A 150 -5.04 23.28 15.16
N VAL A 151 -3.97 23.26 15.96
CA VAL A 151 -3.96 23.95 17.25
C VAL A 151 -4.10 25.46 17.00
N THR A 152 -4.92 26.09 17.81
CA THR A 152 -5.26 27.50 17.84
C THR A 152 -4.00 28.35 17.78
N SER A 153 -3.99 29.35 16.90
CA SER A 153 -2.86 30.27 16.78
C SER A 153 -2.65 31.04 18.09
N LYS A 154 -1.46 31.62 18.28
CA LYS A 154 -1.17 32.49 19.45
C LYS A 154 -1.91 33.84 19.40
N GLU A 155 -2.95 33.97 18.58
CA GLU A 155 -3.72 35.20 18.43
C GLU A 155 -4.65 35.41 19.63
N THR A 156 -4.74 36.65 20.10
CA THR A 156 -5.39 37.01 21.37
C THR A 156 -6.88 36.62 21.47
N TYR A 157 -7.56 36.49 20.33
CA TYR A 157 -9.01 36.20 20.27
C TYR A 157 -9.34 34.80 19.74
N ALA A 158 -8.33 33.95 19.58
CA ALA A 158 -8.53 32.64 19.00
C ALA A 158 -9.10 31.69 20.07
N GLU A 159 -10.29 31.14 19.82
CA GLU A 159 -10.97 30.22 20.72
C GLU A 159 -10.62 28.75 20.39
N PRO A 160 -10.39 27.91 21.42
CA PRO A 160 -10.02 26.51 21.23
C PRO A 160 -11.14 25.73 20.55
N THR A 161 -10.75 24.73 19.77
CA THR A 161 -11.62 23.75 19.11
C THR A 161 -11.44 22.37 19.75
N PRO A 162 -12.32 21.39 19.47
CA PRO A 162 -12.08 20.02 19.89
C PRO A 162 -10.72 19.47 19.48
N MET A 163 -10.20 19.88 18.32
CA MET A 163 -8.92 19.38 17.85
C MET A 163 -7.75 19.88 18.68
N ASP A 164 -7.81 21.09 19.26
CA ASP A 164 -6.82 21.58 20.23
C ASP A 164 -6.68 20.60 21.38
N TRP A 165 -7.80 20.32 22.03
CA TRP A 165 -7.86 19.41 23.16
C TRP A 165 -7.37 18.01 22.79
N ILE A 166 -7.79 17.48 21.63
CA ILE A 166 -7.38 16.15 21.16
C ILE A 166 -5.87 16.10 20.90
N TYR A 167 -5.26 17.15 20.33
CA TYR A 167 -3.81 17.20 20.13
C TYR A 167 -3.05 17.30 21.45
N GLU A 168 -3.54 18.11 22.39
CA GLU A 168 -2.93 18.27 23.72
C GLU A 168 -3.01 16.97 24.52
N ALA A 169 -4.20 16.38 24.64
CA ALA A 169 -4.42 15.10 25.32
C ALA A 169 -3.57 13.98 24.71
N ARG A 170 -3.48 13.92 23.37
CA ARG A 170 -2.60 12.97 22.68
C ARG A 170 -1.13 13.20 23.00
N THR A 171 -0.68 14.45 23.01
CA THR A 171 0.72 14.81 23.26
C THR A 171 1.11 14.50 24.70
N TYR A 172 0.22 14.80 25.64
CA TYR A 172 0.37 14.46 27.04
C TYR A 172 0.37 12.94 27.26
N GLY A 173 -0.56 12.20 26.65
CA GLY A 173 -0.58 10.73 26.67
C GLY A 173 0.69 10.12 26.07
N MET A 174 1.25 10.70 25.00
CA MET A 174 2.55 10.31 24.47
C MET A 174 3.68 10.56 25.45
N TYR A 175 3.71 11.71 26.14
CA TYR A 175 4.71 12.00 27.16
C TYR A 175 4.66 10.97 28.30
N ILE A 176 3.46 10.66 28.83
CA ILE A 176 3.29 9.63 29.85
C ILE A 176 3.80 8.29 29.30
N ARG A 177 3.38 7.90 28.10
CA ARG A 177 3.79 6.64 27.46
C ARG A 177 5.30 6.49 27.31
N PHE A 178 6.03 7.55 26.97
CA PHE A 178 7.48 7.50 26.81
C PHE A 178 8.23 7.49 28.15
N ASN A 179 7.59 7.95 29.23
CA ASN A 179 8.19 8.03 30.57
C ASN A 179 7.65 6.99 31.56
N THR A 180 6.63 6.22 31.18
CA THR A 180 6.07 5.14 31.99
C THR A 180 6.70 3.82 31.56
N PRO A 181 7.38 3.09 32.46
CA PRO A 181 7.87 1.75 32.17
C PRO A 181 6.70 0.86 31.76
N ALA A 182 6.75 0.30 30.55
CA ALA A 182 5.75 -0.69 30.14
C ALA A 182 5.86 -1.92 31.06
N GLY A 183 4.72 -2.52 31.40
CA GLY A 183 4.70 -3.81 32.10
C GLY A 183 5.52 -4.84 31.33
N GLY A 184 6.29 -5.67 32.05
CA GLY A 184 7.14 -6.68 31.46
C GLY A 184 6.33 -7.66 30.60
N THR A 185 6.47 -7.57 29.28
CA THR A 185 5.82 -8.49 28.32
C THR A 185 6.73 -9.62 27.88
N VAL A 186 8.04 -9.46 28.12
CA VAL A 186 9.08 -10.45 27.88
C VAL A 186 9.69 -10.79 29.24
N ASP A 187 9.68 -12.05 29.61
CA ASP A 187 10.29 -12.59 30.82
C ASP A 187 11.39 -13.60 30.45
N TRP A 188 12.53 -13.52 31.13
CA TRP A 188 13.69 -14.37 30.92
C TRP A 188 13.87 -15.28 32.14
N ASP A 189 13.80 -16.58 31.90
CA ASP A 189 13.95 -17.62 32.92
C ASP A 189 15.03 -18.59 32.45
N GLY A 190 16.30 -18.24 32.73
CA GLY A 190 17.46 -18.97 32.24
C GLY A 190 17.51 -18.99 30.70
N ASP A 191 17.41 -20.19 30.12
CA ASP A 191 17.37 -20.40 28.66
C ASP A 191 15.99 -20.15 28.03
N ARG A 192 14.97 -19.86 28.84
CA ARG A 192 13.58 -19.72 28.39
C ARG A 192 13.17 -18.27 28.26
N ILE A 193 12.59 -17.93 27.12
CA ILE A 193 11.90 -16.68 26.88
C ILE A 193 10.40 -16.93 26.99
N LYS A 194 9.72 -16.11 27.79
CA LYS A 194 8.26 -16.03 27.82
C LYS A 194 7.85 -14.72 27.19
N TYR A 195 7.00 -14.79 26.17
CA TYR A 195 6.31 -13.64 25.61
C TYR A 195 4.81 -13.89 25.66
N ARG A 196 4.12 -13.16 26.55
CA ARG A 196 2.68 -13.36 26.83
C ARG A 196 2.37 -14.84 27.17
N LYS A 197 1.66 -15.55 26.29
CA LYS A 197 1.27 -16.96 26.45
C LYS A 197 2.26 -17.93 25.79
N ILE A 198 3.27 -17.43 25.09
CA ILE A 198 4.25 -18.23 24.36
C ILE A 198 5.49 -18.39 25.23
N ARG A 199 5.98 -19.63 25.36
CA ARG A 199 7.24 -19.94 26.04
C ARG A 199 8.08 -20.83 25.13
N PHE A 200 9.32 -20.45 24.92
CA PHE A 200 10.28 -21.22 24.13
C PHE A 200 11.69 -21.06 24.71
N ARG A 201 12.57 -22.00 24.40
CA ARG A 201 13.99 -21.95 24.73
C ARG A 201 14.76 -21.23 23.63
N MET A 202 15.88 -20.60 23.98
CA MET A 202 16.78 -20.02 22.99
C MET A 202 17.27 -21.06 21.97
N GLY A 203 17.49 -22.30 22.40
CA GLY A 203 17.85 -23.42 21.51
C GLY A 203 16.78 -23.72 20.46
N GLU A 204 15.49 -23.66 20.83
CA GLU A 204 14.38 -23.88 19.89
C GLU A 204 14.33 -22.77 18.82
N LEU A 205 14.66 -21.53 19.18
CA LEU A 205 14.78 -20.43 18.22
C LEU A 205 15.94 -20.66 17.25
N THR A 206 17.10 -21.10 17.74
CA THR A 206 18.26 -21.44 16.91
C THR A 206 17.97 -22.61 15.98
N GLU A 207 17.35 -23.67 16.49
CA GLU A 207 16.93 -24.84 15.71
C GLU A 207 15.93 -24.45 14.61
N MET A 208 14.97 -23.57 14.92
CA MET A 208 14.04 -23.02 13.92
C MET A 208 14.79 -22.30 12.79
N LEU A 209 15.79 -21.48 13.10
CA LEU A 209 16.59 -20.77 12.08
C LEU A 209 17.45 -21.73 11.23
N HIS A 210 17.98 -22.79 11.83
CA HIS A 210 18.66 -23.85 11.08
C HIS A 210 17.70 -24.64 10.19
N ALA A 211 16.50 -24.97 10.69
CA ALA A 211 15.46 -25.63 9.91
C ALA A 211 15.01 -24.78 8.72
N LEU A 212 14.78 -23.48 8.93
CA LEU A 212 14.45 -22.54 7.85
C LEU A 212 15.56 -22.46 6.79
N THR A 213 16.82 -22.42 7.21
CA THR A 213 17.97 -22.47 6.29
C THR A 213 17.99 -23.76 5.48
N ARG A 214 17.74 -24.91 6.12
CA ARG A 214 17.71 -26.22 5.46
C ARG A 214 16.55 -26.32 4.46
N GLU A 215 15.34 -25.94 4.85
CA GLU A 215 14.17 -25.92 3.95
C GLU A 215 14.41 -25.01 2.74
N ALA A 216 15.03 -23.84 2.94
CA ALA A 216 15.39 -22.95 1.84
C ALA A 216 16.41 -23.60 0.88
N ARG A 217 17.40 -24.34 1.41
CA ARG A 217 18.35 -25.11 0.59
C ARG A 217 17.63 -26.21 -0.21
N GLU A 218 16.73 -26.97 0.42
CA GLU A 218 15.97 -28.05 -0.23
C GLU A 218 15.07 -27.52 -1.35
N HIS A 219 14.35 -26.41 -1.10
CA HIS A 219 13.58 -25.75 -2.15
C HIS A 219 14.47 -25.23 -3.27
N LEU A 220 15.62 -24.60 -2.96
CA LEU A 220 16.54 -24.10 -3.98
C LEU A 220 17.11 -25.24 -4.83
N ALA A 221 17.50 -26.36 -4.22
CA ALA A 221 17.96 -27.56 -4.93
C ALA A 221 16.90 -28.07 -5.92
N THR A 222 15.65 -28.16 -5.45
CA THR A 222 14.49 -28.54 -6.29
C THR A 222 14.29 -27.56 -7.45
N LEU A 223 14.31 -26.25 -7.18
CA LEU A 223 14.15 -25.19 -8.19
C LEU A 223 15.29 -25.18 -9.22
N THR A 224 16.47 -25.62 -8.83
CA THR A 224 17.66 -25.68 -9.68
C THR A 224 17.90 -27.06 -10.30
N MET A 225 16.99 -28.01 -10.07
CA MET A 225 17.02 -29.37 -10.63
C MET A 225 18.29 -30.16 -10.21
N VAL A 226 18.73 -30.01 -8.97
CA VAL A 226 19.84 -30.76 -8.37
C VAL A 226 19.40 -31.45 -7.08
N ASP A 227 20.13 -32.47 -6.66
CA ASP A 227 19.81 -33.17 -5.40
C ASP A 227 20.26 -32.38 -4.17
N ASP A 228 21.37 -31.63 -4.30
CA ASP A 228 21.90 -30.75 -3.25
C ASP A 228 22.46 -29.46 -3.87
N VAL A 229 22.32 -28.34 -3.16
CA VAL A 229 22.85 -27.03 -3.57
C VAL A 229 24.38 -27.03 -3.68
N ASP A 230 25.07 -27.97 -3.07
CA ASP A 230 26.53 -28.14 -3.20
C ASP A 230 26.96 -28.53 -4.63
N GLN A 231 26.02 -29.00 -5.47
CA GLN A 231 26.23 -29.26 -6.90
C GLN A 231 26.15 -27.98 -7.76
N LEU A 232 25.71 -26.86 -7.19
CA LEU A 232 25.57 -25.60 -7.91
C LEU A 232 26.92 -24.95 -8.20
N PRO A 233 27.00 -24.08 -9.23
CA PRO A 233 28.21 -23.33 -9.51
C PRO A 233 28.66 -22.52 -8.29
N ARG A 234 29.93 -22.68 -7.90
CA ARG A 234 30.51 -21.94 -6.77
C ARG A 234 30.61 -20.45 -7.08
N ILE A 235 30.23 -19.63 -6.10
CA ILE A 235 30.35 -18.17 -6.15
C ILE A 235 31.78 -17.80 -5.72
N PRO A 236 32.56 -17.10 -6.56
CA PRO A 236 33.92 -16.70 -6.22
C PRO A 236 33.91 -15.44 -5.34
N TRP A 237 33.48 -15.58 -4.08
CA TRP A 237 33.20 -14.46 -3.16
C TRP A 237 34.29 -13.39 -3.08
N SER A 238 35.57 -13.76 -3.15
CA SER A 238 36.70 -12.83 -3.11
C SER A 238 36.89 -12.01 -4.38
N ALA A 239 36.24 -12.40 -5.49
CA ALA A 239 36.31 -11.75 -6.80
C ALA A 239 34.94 -11.21 -7.25
N VAL A 240 33.92 -11.26 -6.40
CA VAL A 240 32.62 -10.63 -6.70
C VAL A 240 32.78 -9.13 -6.57
N GLU A 241 32.60 -8.45 -7.70
CA GLU A 241 32.68 -7.00 -7.82
C GLU A 241 31.28 -6.39 -7.91
N ASP A 242 31.09 -5.17 -7.42
CA ASP A 242 29.82 -4.46 -7.53
C ASP A 242 30.05 -2.95 -7.44
N ASP A 243 29.62 -2.18 -8.44
CA ASP A 243 29.66 -0.72 -8.40
C ASP A 243 28.40 -0.19 -7.70
N HIS A 244 28.57 0.34 -6.50
CA HIS A 244 27.46 0.86 -5.70
C HIS A 244 26.97 2.23 -6.19
N SER A 245 27.75 2.92 -7.04
CA SER A 245 27.42 4.21 -7.63
C SER A 245 26.73 4.12 -9.00
N GLU A 246 26.87 2.98 -9.67
CA GLU A 246 26.24 2.72 -10.97
C GLU A 246 24.71 2.78 -10.87
N ASP A 247 24.12 3.63 -11.70
CA ASP A 247 22.69 3.97 -11.73
C ASP A 247 21.98 3.50 -13.01
N ARG A 248 22.71 2.93 -13.97
CA ARG A 248 22.15 2.40 -15.22
C ARG A 248 20.99 1.45 -14.96
N MET A 249 19.87 1.70 -15.63
CA MET A 249 18.66 0.88 -15.53
C MET A 249 18.97 -0.61 -15.78
N GLY A 250 18.45 -1.50 -14.95
CA GLY A 250 18.67 -2.94 -15.02
C GLY A 250 20.02 -3.43 -14.47
N TYR A 251 20.92 -2.53 -14.05
CA TYR A 251 22.19 -2.93 -13.46
C TYR A 251 22.01 -3.62 -12.11
N SER A 252 22.87 -4.62 -11.89
CA SER A 252 23.11 -5.34 -10.63
C SER A 252 24.52 -5.94 -10.71
N PHE A 253 25.06 -6.45 -9.59
CA PHE A 253 26.35 -7.14 -9.59
C PHE A 253 26.44 -8.29 -10.61
N LEU A 254 25.32 -8.96 -10.93
CA LEU A 254 25.28 -10.02 -11.95
C LEU A 254 25.45 -9.49 -13.39
N ALA A 255 25.19 -8.22 -13.61
CA ALA A 255 25.35 -7.53 -14.90
C ALA A 255 26.69 -6.76 -14.98
N ASP A 256 27.53 -6.83 -13.96
CA ASP A 256 28.86 -6.23 -13.95
C ASP A 256 29.83 -7.02 -14.83
N ASP A 257 30.53 -6.34 -15.73
CA ASP A 257 31.44 -6.97 -16.68
C ASP A 257 32.59 -7.72 -16.00
N ARG A 258 33.02 -7.27 -14.81
CA ARG A 258 34.08 -7.93 -14.01
C ARG A 258 33.64 -9.31 -13.51
N ASN A 259 32.33 -9.52 -13.35
CA ASN A 259 31.75 -10.80 -12.90
C ASN A 259 31.42 -11.78 -14.03
N ARG A 260 31.55 -11.37 -15.30
CA ARG A 260 31.09 -12.10 -16.49
C ARG A 260 31.57 -13.55 -16.55
N GLU A 261 32.83 -13.81 -16.18
CA GLU A 261 33.48 -15.12 -16.29
C GLU A 261 32.89 -16.19 -15.36
N TRP A 262 32.45 -15.79 -14.17
CA TRP A 262 31.79 -16.74 -13.27
C TRP A 262 30.29 -16.78 -13.52
N VAL A 263 29.65 -15.64 -13.79
CA VAL A 263 28.21 -15.54 -14.08
C VAL A 263 27.79 -16.40 -15.28
N LYS A 264 28.64 -16.51 -16.32
CA LYS A 264 28.32 -17.35 -17.49
C LYS A 264 28.11 -18.84 -17.17
N LYS A 265 28.67 -19.34 -16.06
CA LYS A 265 28.51 -20.74 -15.63
C LYS A 265 27.08 -21.10 -15.24
N GLY A 266 26.28 -20.11 -14.82
CA GLY A 266 24.88 -20.29 -14.46
C GLY A 266 23.90 -19.98 -15.59
N LYS A 267 24.38 -19.55 -16.77
CA LYS A 267 23.52 -19.16 -17.88
C LYS A 267 22.64 -20.33 -18.32
N ASN A 268 21.33 -20.13 -18.30
CA ASN A 268 20.31 -21.14 -18.64
C ASN A 268 20.42 -22.43 -17.80
N TRP A 269 20.97 -22.36 -16.58
CA TRP A 269 21.23 -23.54 -15.74
C TRP A 269 20.04 -24.50 -15.66
N VAL A 270 18.87 -24.04 -15.21
CA VAL A 270 17.68 -24.88 -15.02
C VAL A 270 17.22 -25.51 -16.34
N MET A 271 17.24 -24.75 -17.43
CA MET A 271 16.85 -25.26 -18.75
C MET A 271 17.84 -26.32 -19.27
N ASN A 272 19.13 -26.15 -19.00
CA ASN A 272 20.15 -27.14 -19.34
C ASN A 272 19.94 -28.44 -18.55
N GLN A 273 19.52 -28.36 -17.28
CA GLN A 273 19.18 -29.53 -16.47
C GLN A 273 17.91 -30.24 -16.94
N ILE A 274 16.94 -29.50 -17.47
CA ILE A 274 15.72 -30.07 -18.08
C ILE A 274 16.04 -30.71 -19.43
N SER A 275 16.95 -30.12 -20.19
CA SER A 275 17.30 -30.56 -21.56
C SER A 275 18.47 -31.54 -21.61
N ASP A 276 19.01 -31.96 -20.46
CA ASP A 276 20.16 -32.85 -20.39
C ASP A 276 19.88 -34.19 -21.11
N THR A 277 20.78 -34.56 -22.01
CA THR A 277 20.69 -35.76 -22.85
C THR A 277 21.67 -36.85 -22.42
N GLN A 278 22.44 -36.63 -21.34
CA GLN A 278 23.38 -37.63 -20.85
C GLN A 278 22.66 -38.95 -20.50
N PRO A 279 23.23 -40.12 -20.88
CA PRO A 279 22.58 -41.43 -20.67
C PRO A 279 22.29 -41.80 -19.21
N ARG A 280 23.04 -41.21 -18.26
CA ARG A 280 22.84 -41.35 -16.81
C ARG A 280 22.13 -40.13 -16.18
N GLY A 281 21.80 -39.13 -16.99
CA GLY A 281 21.16 -37.90 -16.54
C GLY A 281 19.65 -38.06 -16.37
N GLN A 282 19.07 -37.28 -15.46
CA GLN A 282 17.61 -37.22 -15.26
C GLN A 282 16.90 -36.35 -16.31
N GLY A 283 17.63 -35.73 -17.25
CA GLY A 283 17.08 -34.75 -18.20
C GLY A 283 15.99 -35.31 -19.11
N GLN A 284 16.10 -36.55 -19.60
CA GLN A 284 15.01 -37.16 -20.39
C GLN A 284 13.69 -37.28 -19.60
N ALA A 285 13.77 -37.62 -18.30
CA ALA A 285 12.59 -37.69 -17.44
C ALA A 285 12.04 -36.30 -17.14
N ARG A 286 12.91 -35.33 -16.83
CA ARG A 286 12.53 -33.94 -16.58
C ARG A 286 11.89 -33.29 -17.80
N ARG A 287 12.44 -33.54 -19.00
CA ARG A 287 11.88 -33.04 -20.26
C ARG A 287 10.46 -33.56 -20.49
N LYS A 288 10.17 -34.82 -20.21
CA LYS A 288 8.80 -35.37 -20.28
C LYS A 288 7.83 -34.70 -19.31
N VAL A 289 8.32 -34.27 -18.14
CA VAL A 289 7.51 -33.56 -17.14
C VAL A 289 7.29 -32.10 -17.52
N TRP A 290 8.30 -31.45 -18.09
CA TRP A 290 8.32 -30.00 -18.32
C TRP A 290 7.84 -29.57 -19.70
N ILE A 291 8.12 -30.36 -20.75
CA ILE A 291 7.92 -29.96 -22.14
C ILE A 291 6.73 -30.70 -22.74
N ASP A 292 5.78 -29.94 -23.25
CA ASP A 292 4.64 -30.45 -24.01
C ASP A 292 4.59 -29.75 -25.37
N ASN A 293 4.96 -30.48 -26.42
CA ASN A 293 5.02 -29.96 -27.79
C ASN A 293 3.66 -30.03 -28.50
N GLU A 294 2.65 -30.66 -27.88
CA GLU A 294 1.34 -30.93 -28.51
C GLU A 294 0.23 -30.01 -27.95
N ARG A 295 0.60 -29.02 -27.13
CA ARG A 295 -0.37 -28.07 -26.58
C ARG A 295 -1.01 -27.22 -27.67
N LYS A 296 -2.34 -27.11 -27.59
CA LYS A 296 -3.17 -26.29 -28.49
C LYS A 296 -2.84 -24.80 -28.46
N ASP A 297 -2.31 -24.29 -27.34
CA ASP A 297 -1.92 -22.88 -27.20
C ASP A 297 -0.49 -22.59 -27.65
N GLY A 298 0.23 -23.58 -28.19
CA GLY A 298 1.60 -23.43 -28.70
C GLY A 298 2.66 -23.18 -27.62
N LYS A 299 2.28 -23.21 -26.33
CA LYS A 299 3.22 -22.95 -25.23
C LYS A 299 4.01 -24.22 -24.91
N PRO A 300 5.34 -24.16 -24.78
CA PRO A 300 6.18 -25.35 -24.66
C PRO A 300 6.13 -25.99 -23.26
N PHE A 301 5.64 -25.28 -22.24
CA PHE A 301 5.71 -25.75 -20.84
C PHE A 301 4.43 -26.44 -20.38
N GLN A 302 4.59 -27.55 -19.67
CA GLN A 302 3.48 -28.30 -19.10
C GLN A 302 2.85 -27.57 -17.91
N ALA A 303 1.52 -27.41 -17.90
CA ALA A 303 0.83 -26.58 -16.90
C ALA A 303 1.07 -27.04 -15.45
N ARG A 304 1.06 -28.37 -15.23
CA ARG A 304 1.33 -28.96 -13.90
C ARG A 304 2.76 -28.69 -13.42
N ALA A 305 3.75 -28.74 -14.31
CA ALA A 305 5.13 -28.46 -13.96
C ALA A 305 5.33 -26.99 -13.57
N VAL A 306 4.72 -26.07 -14.33
CA VAL A 306 4.72 -24.64 -14.00
C VAL A 306 4.07 -24.38 -12.65
N GLN A 307 2.90 -24.98 -12.37
CA GLN A 307 2.23 -24.84 -11.08
C GLN A 307 3.07 -25.39 -9.92
N SER A 308 3.62 -26.60 -10.06
CA SER A 308 4.46 -27.23 -9.04
C SER A 308 5.73 -26.43 -8.76
N TYR A 309 6.37 -25.88 -9.80
CA TYR A 309 7.53 -25.01 -9.65
C TYR A 309 7.14 -23.71 -8.94
N GLY A 310 6.01 -23.10 -9.31
CA GLY A 310 5.50 -21.89 -8.65
C GLY A 310 5.22 -22.09 -7.16
N GLN A 311 4.67 -23.22 -6.76
CA GLN A 311 4.47 -23.56 -5.34
C GLN A 311 5.80 -23.69 -4.60
N THR A 312 6.78 -24.38 -5.20
CA THR A 312 8.12 -24.52 -4.63
C THR A 312 8.84 -23.17 -4.53
N PHE A 313 8.65 -22.32 -5.55
CA PHE A 313 9.17 -20.95 -5.59
C PHE A 313 8.60 -20.12 -4.45
N ASN A 314 7.28 -20.15 -4.24
CA ASN A 314 6.65 -19.43 -3.14
C ASN A 314 7.15 -19.93 -1.77
N GLY A 315 7.26 -21.25 -1.59
CA GLY A 315 7.83 -21.86 -0.39
C GLY A 315 9.26 -21.36 -0.13
N PHE A 316 10.11 -21.33 -1.15
CA PHE A 316 11.46 -20.75 -1.06
C PHE A 316 11.44 -19.27 -0.65
N MET A 317 10.58 -18.46 -1.29
CA MET A 317 10.50 -17.02 -1.03
C MET A 317 10.00 -16.71 0.39
N GLU A 318 9.08 -17.49 0.93
CA GLU A 318 8.65 -17.39 2.34
C GLU A 318 9.83 -17.61 3.30
N ARG A 319 10.65 -18.65 3.08
CA ARG A 319 11.83 -18.93 3.92
C ARG A 319 12.88 -17.83 3.75
N MET A 320 13.13 -17.39 2.52
CA MET A 320 14.08 -16.30 2.26
C MET A 320 13.65 -15.00 2.93
N PHE A 321 12.35 -14.67 2.94
CA PHE A 321 11.85 -13.50 3.64
C PHE A 321 12.14 -13.60 5.14
N MET A 322 11.81 -14.74 5.76
CA MET A 322 12.07 -14.98 7.18
C MET A 322 13.57 -14.97 7.52
N LEU A 323 14.41 -15.60 6.70
CA LEU A 323 15.86 -15.61 6.89
C LEU A 323 16.45 -14.20 6.78
N ILE A 324 16.10 -13.43 5.76
CA ILE A 324 16.55 -12.04 5.63
C ILE A 324 16.05 -11.19 6.80
N TYR A 325 14.81 -11.37 7.23
CA TYR A 325 14.23 -10.58 8.33
C TYR A 325 14.87 -10.89 9.69
N MET A 326 15.05 -12.18 10.01
CA MET A 326 15.46 -12.65 11.34
C MET A 326 16.98 -12.79 11.51
N MET A 327 17.70 -13.11 10.43
CA MET A 327 19.16 -13.33 10.46
C MET A 327 19.96 -12.09 10.06
N SER A 328 19.26 -11.00 9.68
CA SER A 328 19.85 -9.67 9.54
C SER A 328 19.22 -8.71 10.56
N GLN A 329 19.48 -7.41 10.44
CA GLN A 329 18.78 -6.42 11.26
C GLN A 329 17.32 -6.28 10.78
N PRO A 330 16.30 -6.53 11.61
CA PRO A 330 14.91 -6.43 11.19
C PRO A 330 14.59 -5.00 10.71
N GLY A 331 14.09 -4.91 9.47
CA GLY A 331 13.59 -3.68 8.88
C GLY A 331 12.08 -3.53 9.08
N ARG A 332 11.55 -2.34 8.80
CA ARG A 332 10.09 -2.21 8.68
C ARG A 332 9.61 -3.01 7.48
N VAL A 333 8.39 -3.52 7.54
CA VAL A 333 7.79 -4.27 6.43
C VAL A 333 7.88 -3.48 5.13
N THR A 334 7.56 -2.18 5.15
CA THR A 334 7.65 -1.30 3.97
C THR A 334 9.08 -1.08 3.45
N GLU A 335 10.10 -1.25 4.29
CA GLU A 335 11.51 -1.17 3.86
C GLU A 335 11.95 -2.48 3.21
N ILE A 336 11.42 -3.63 3.66
CA ILE A 336 11.81 -4.96 3.19
C ILE A 336 11.04 -5.37 1.93
N SER A 337 9.73 -5.12 1.88
CA SER A 337 8.91 -5.47 0.70
C SER A 337 9.35 -4.71 -0.55
N GLY A 338 9.87 -3.48 -0.39
CA GLY A 338 10.33 -2.63 -1.47
C GLY A 338 11.77 -2.89 -1.95
N ILE A 339 12.45 -3.94 -1.47
CA ILE A 339 13.84 -4.25 -1.86
C ILE A 339 13.91 -4.59 -3.34
N ARG A 340 14.77 -3.87 -4.06
CA ARG A 340 15.11 -4.12 -5.47
C ARG A 340 16.46 -4.82 -5.60
N HIS A 341 16.53 -5.75 -6.53
CA HIS A 341 17.80 -6.42 -6.92
C HIS A 341 18.43 -5.79 -8.17
N GLN A 342 17.69 -4.93 -8.88
CA GLN A 342 18.15 -4.20 -10.06
C GLN A 342 17.79 -2.72 -10.00
N ASN A 343 18.60 -1.90 -10.65
CA ASN A 343 18.35 -0.47 -10.80
C ASN A 343 17.08 -0.23 -11.63
N THR A 344 16.34 0.82 -11.29
CA THR A 344 15.07 1.16 -11.95
C THR A 344 14.99 2.65 -12.19
N MET A 345 14.24 3.07 -13.21
CA MET A 345 14.05 4.50 -13.53
C MET A 345 13.50 5.30 -12.33
N ASN A 346 12.45 4.79 -11.67
CA ASN A 346 11.79 5.52 -10.58
C ASN A 346 12.45 5.28 -9.20
N GLY A 347 13.13 4.14 -9.03
CA GLY A 347 13.74 3.76 -7.76
C GLY A 347 15.25 4.02 -7.68
N GLY A 348 15.88 4.44 -8.78
CA GLY A 348 17.33 4.62 -8.88
C GLY A 348 18.10 3.34 -8.57
N VAL A 349 19.17 3.49 -7.79
CA VAL A 349 20.08 2.41 -7.37
C VAL A 349 19.33 1.31 -6.59
N ARG A 350 19.66 0.05 -6.89
CA ARG A 350 19.12 -1.15 -6.23
C ARG A 350 19.49 -1.22 -4.74
N ASN A 351 18.79 -2.10 -4.03
CA ASN A 351 18.98 -2.30 -2.59
C ASN A 351 19.92 -3.48 -2.29
N VAL A 352 19.95 -4.50 -3.14
CA VAL A 352 20.84 -5.67 -2.98
C VAL A 352 22.20 -5.34 -3.58
N LEU A 353 23.23 -5.31 -2.74
CA LEU A 353 24.61 -5.01 -3.12
C LEU A 353 25.56 -6.13 -2.67
N ALA A 354 26.65 -6.34 -3.42
CA ALA A 354 27.77 -7.16 -2.97
C ALA A 354 28.89 -6.26 -2.43
N HIS A 355 29.44 -6.58 -1.26
CA HIS A 355 30.48 -5.79 -0.62
C HIS A 355 31.39 -6.66 0.25
N ASN A 356 32.70 -6.58 0.03
CA ASN A 356 33.73 -7.35 0.77
C ASN A 356 33.41 -8.84 0.88
N GLY A 357 33.02 -9.41 -0.26
CA GLY A 357 32.64 -10.81 -0.36
C GLY A 357 31.40 -11.18 0.43
N MET A 358 30.52 -10.26 0.82
CA MET A 358 29.22 -10.54 1.44
C MET A 358 28.09 -9.87 0.65
N MET A 359 26.86 -10.34 0.85
CA MET A 359 25.68 -9.63 0.36
C MET A 359 25.16 -8.69 1.45
N CYS A 360 24.74 -7.50 1.06
CA CYS A 360 24.05 -6.57 1.94
C CYS A 360 22.81 -5.95 1.29
N ILE A 361 21.87 -5.55 2.14
CA ILE A 361 20.65 -4.87 1.76
C ILE A 361 20.73 -3.45 2.30
N VAL A 362 20.67 -2.47 1.40
CA VAL A 362 20.71 -1.05 1.72
C VAL A 362 19.32 -0.45 1.57
N THR A 363 18.77 0.11 2.65
CA THR A 363 17.47 0.81 2.60
C THR A 363 17.59 2.23 3.14
N LEU A 364 16.75 3.12 2.64
CA LEU A 364 16.60 4.49 3.13
C LEU A 364 15.54 4.56 4.21
N TYR A 365 15.95 4.95 5.41
CA TYR A 365 15.08 5.17 6.55
C TYR A 365 14.57 6.61 6.55
N HIS A 366 13.25 6.77 6.37
CA HIS A 366 12.59 8.06 6.15
C HIS A 366 11.90 8.65 7.40
N LYS A 367 12.06 8.06 8.61
CA LYS A 367 11.47 8.65 9.83
C LYS A 367 12.21 9.96 10.15
N GLY A 368 11.48 11.07 10.05
CA GLY A 368 12.02 12.41 10.23
C GLY A 368 12.46 13.10 8.93
N PHE A 369 12.41 12.42 7.77
CA PHE A 369 12.80 13.04 6.48
C PHE A 369 12.02 14.32 6.18
N ARG A 370 10.71 14.34 6.46
CA ARG A 370 9.87 15.55 6.29
C ARG A 370 10.27 16.72 7.20
N LEU A 371 11.03 16.45 8.27
CA LEU A 371 11.53 17.46 9.22
C LEU A 371 13.00 17.82 8.97
N THR A 372 13.83 16.88 8.54
CA THR A 372 15.30 17.05 8.45
C THR A 372 15.86 17.06 7.03
N GLY A 373 15.07 16.66 6.02
CA GLY A 373 15.53 16.51 4.62
C GLY A 373 16.56 15.40 4.40
N GLN A 374 16.93 14.64 5.44
CA GLN A 374 17.99 13.63 5.38
C GLN A 374 17.44 12.23 5.66
N ALA A 375 17.54 11.34 4.67
CA ALA A 375 17.25 9.92 4.86
C ALA A 375 18.48 9.23 5.47
N LYS A 376 18.26 8.37 6.47
CA LYS A 376 19.36 7.58 7.04
C LYS A 376 19.55 6.32 6.20
N VAL A 377 20.78 6.09 5.73
CA VAL A 377 21.15 4.87 5.01
C VAL A 377 21.42 3.76 6.02
N ILE A 378 20.73 2.62 5.88
CA ILE A 378 20.94 1.46 6.75
C ILE A 378 21.47 0.30 5.91
N HIS A 379 22.66 -0.19 6.25
CA HIS A 379 23.28 -1.36 5.63
C HIS A 379 22.97 -2.60 6.49
N ARG A 380 22.38 -3.63 5.88
CA ARG A 380 22.07 -4.90 6.53
C ARG A 380 22.86 -6.02 5.85
N TYR A 381 23.92 -6.47 6.48
CA TYR A 381 24.71 -7.59 5.97
C TYR A 381 24.01 -8.91 6.23
N LEU A 382 24.06 -9.79 5.24
CA LEU A 382 23.50 -11.14 5.32
C LEU A 382 24.59 -12.13 5.74
N PRO A 383 24.30 -13.07 6.64
CA PRO A 383 25.19 -14.20 6.88
C PRO A 383 25.47 -14.98 5.59
N ARG A 384 26.67 -15.56 5.46
CA ARG A 384 27.11 -16.31 4.27
C ARG A 384 26.05 -17.28 3.74
N ALA A 385 25.47 -18.09 4.63
CA ALA A 385 24.47 -19.10 4.28
C ALA A 385 23.21 -18.50 3.62
N VAL A 386 22.79 -17.30 4.04
CA VAL A 386 21.63 -16.60 3.45
C VAL A 386 22.04 -15.86 2.17
N GLY A 387 23.24 -15.27 2.16
CA GLY A 387 23.80 -14.60 0.99
C GLY A 387 23.99 -15.55 -0.20
N GLU A 388 24.45 -16.78 0.03
CA GLU A 388 24.58 -17.81 -1.01
C GLU A 388 23.25 -18.17 -1.65
N LEU A 389 22.22 -18.42 -0.82
CA LEU A 389 20.86 -18.69 -1.29
C LEU A 389 20.31 -17.53 -2.12
N LEU A 390 20.52 -16.28 -1.68
CA LEU A 390 20.09 -15.09 -2.41
C LEU A 390 20.78 -14.98 -3.78
N VAL A 391 22.10 -15.19 -3.84
CA VAL A 391 22.85 -15.11 -5.10
C VAL A 391 22.40 -16.19 -6.06
N TRP A 392 22.28 -17.46 -5.62
CA TRP A 392 21.79 -18.54 -6.49
C TRP A 392 20.35 -18.34 -6.95
N TYR A 393 19.49 -17.76 -6.09
CA TYR A 393 18.15 -17.35 -6.48
C TYR A 393 18.18 -16.34 -7.63
N LEU A 394 18.89 -15.22 -7.46
CA LEU A 394 18.98 -14.15 -8.46
C LEU A 394 19.67 -14.63 -9.75
N TRP A 395 20.62 -15.55 -9.63
CA TRP A 395 21.47 -15.99 -10.73
C TRP A 395 20.87 -17.15 -11.54
N LEU A 396 20.23 -18.12 -10.88
CA LEU A 396 19.82 -19.39 -11.49
C LEU A 396 18.29 -19.55 -11.57
N VAL A 397 17.59 -19.24 -10.47
CA VAL A 397 16.15 -19.52 -10.32
C VAL A 397 15.31 -18.40 -10.95
N LEU A 398 15.57 -17.16 -10.57
CA LEU A 398 14.77 -16.01 -10.98
C LEU A 398 14.76 -15.81 -12.51
N PRO A 399 15.89 -15.89 -13.24
CA PRO A 399 15.90 -15.71 -14.69
C PRO A 399 15.09 -16.79 -15.41
N PHE A 400 15.20 -18.05 -14.97
CA PHE A 400 14.40 -19.15 -15.52
C PHE A 400 12.91 -18.93 -15.23
N TRP A 401 12.56 -18.56 -14.01
CA TRP A 401 11.16 -18.36 -13.63
C TRP A 401 10.52 -17.17 -14.35
N GLN A 402 11.26 -16.06 -14.51
CA GLN A 402 10.85 -14.93 -15.35
C GLN A 402 10.62 -15.35 -16.80
N GLN A 403 11.48 -16.20 -17.36
CA GLN A 403 11.31 -16.71 -18.72
C GLN A 403 10.08 -17.60 -18.86
N VAL A 404 9.88 -18.57 -17.95
CA VAL A 404 8.70 -19.46 -17.96
C VAL A 404 7.42 -18.65 -17.83
N GLN A 405 7.34 -17.76 -16.84
CA GLN A 405 6.16 -16.93 -16.64
C GLN A 405 5.94 -15.97 -17.81
N GLY A 406 7.01 -15.42 -18.41
CA GLY A 406 6.89 -14.54 -19.57
C GLY A 406 6.27 -15.23 -20.77
N ILE A 407 6.68 -16.48 -21.04
CA ILE A 407 6.11 -17.31 -22.11
C ILE A 407 4.68 -17.75 -21.77
N VAL A 408 4.41 -18.14 -20.52
CA VAL A 408 3.08 -18.65 -20.13
C VAL A 408 2.04 -17.53 -20.06
N LYS A 409 2.42 -16.33 -19.62
CA LYS A 409 1.52 -15.18 -19.48
C LYS A 409 1.52 -14.24 -20.69
N ASP A 410 2.37 -14.47 -21.69
CA ASP A 410 2.62 -13.52 -22.79
C ASP A 410 2.99 -12.13 -22.24
N ALA A 411 3.92 -12.13 -21.27
CA ALA A 411 4.31 -10.98 -20.48
C ALA A 411 5.80 -10.68 -20.67
N VAL A 412 6.13 -9.41 -20.86
CA VAL A 412 7.50 -8.98 -21.21
C VAL A 412 8.20 -8.18 -20.11
N ILE A 413 7.45 -7.56 -19.20
CA ILE A 413 8.03 -6.73 -18.15
C ILE A 413 8.41 -7.61 -16.96
N ARG A 414 9.70 -7.64 -16.63
CA ARG A 414 10.24 -8.37 -15.48
C ARG A 414 10.26 -7.47 -14.24
N SER A 415 9.87 -8.03 -13.10
CA SER A 415 9.89 -7.27 -11.86
C SER A 415 11.32 -7.09 -11.32
N PRO A 416 11.72 -5.87 -10.91
CA PRO A 416 13.01 -5.59 -10.29
C PRO A 416 13.03 -5.84 -8.77
N PHE A 417 11.90 -6.24 -8.18
CA PHE A 417 11.75 -6.47 -6.75
C PHE A 417 12.21 -7.88 -6.36
N VAL A 418 12.75 -8.01 -5.15
CA VAL A 418 13.04 -9.32 -4.56
C VAL A 418 11.73 -10.02 -4.19
N TRP A 419 10.73 -9.27 -3.72
CA TRP A 419 9.40 -9.78 -3.33
C TRP A 419 8.30 -9.25 -4.26
N PRO A 420 8.24 -9.69 -5.51
CA PRO A 420 7.26 -9.16 -6.45
C PRO A 420 5.87 -9.79 -6.24
N ASP A 421 4.80 -9.00 -6.40
CA ASP A 421 3.44 -9.54 -6.53
C ASP A 421 3.32 -10.41 -7.80
N GLU A 422 3.88 -9.92 -8.90
CA GLU A 422 4.06 -10.68 -10.14
C GLU A 422 5.52 -10.64 -10.61
N VAL A 423 6.12 -11.81 -10.80
CA VAL A 423 7.51 -11.94 -11.29
C VAL A 423 7.68 -11.34 -12.68
N VAL A 424 6.64 -11.42 -13.50
CA VAL A 424 6.49 -10.72 -14.78
C VAL A 424 5.07 -10.23 -14.95
N ARG A 425 4.91 -9.08 -15.61
CA ARG A 425 3.63 -8.47 -15.95
C ARG A 425 3.56 -8.12 -17.43
N LYS A 426 2.34 -8.02 -17.97
CA LYS A 426 2.13 -7.52 -19.34
C LYS A 426 2.50 -6.04 -19.43
N ALA A 427 2.92 -5.59 -20.61
CA ALA A 427 3.03 -4.16 -20.85
C ALA A 427 1.63 -3.55 -20.74
N GLU A 428 1.53 -2.42 -20.04
CA GLU A 428 0.27 -1.71 -19.82
C GLU A 428 -0.15 -0.96 -21.08
N ASP A 429 -0.31 -1.66 -22.20
CA ASP A 429 -1.22 -1.22 -23.26
C ASP A 429 -2.65 -1.62 -22.84
N SER A 430 -2.82 -2.79 -22.22
CA SER A 430 -4.13 -3.34 -21.88
C SER A 430 -4.91 -2.61 -20.78
N ILE A 431 -4.31 -1.93 -19.79
CA ILE A 431 -5.12 -1.31 -18.70
C ILE A 431 -5.53 0.12 -19.05
N VAL A 432 -4.67 0.85 -19.75
CA VAL A 432 -4.98 2.19 -20.25
C VAL A 432 -5.91 2.06 -21.46
N GLU A 433 -5.63 1.17 -22.42
CA GLU A 433 -6.55 0.89 -23.53
C GLU A 433 -7.85 0.24 -23.04
N GLU A 434 -7.87 -0.62 -22.01
CA GLU A 434 -9.15 -1.14 -21.47
C GLU A 434 -9.90 -0.07 -20.65
N ARG A 435 -9.21 0.86 -20.00
CA ARG A 435 -9.84 2.05 -19.37
C ARG A 435 -10.39 3.02 -20.41
N GLU A 436 -9.61 3.31 -21.45
CA GLU A 436 -9.97 4.19 -22.54
C GLU A 436 -11.04 3.54 -23.43
N ALA A 437 -10.99 2.22 -23.65
CA ALA A 437 -12.04 1.49 -24.35
C ALA A 437 -13.31 1.36 -23.49
N ARG A 438 -13.21 1.20 -22.16
CA ARG A 438 -14.38 1.29 -21.27
C ARG A 438 -14.97 2.70 -21.24
N ARG A 439 -14.14 3.74 -21.24
CA ARG A 439 -14.57 5.14 -21.36
C ARG A 439 -15.23 5.41 -22.72
N ALA A 440 -14.59 5.03 -23.82
CA ALA A 440 -15.11 5.16 -25.17
C ALA A 440 -16.36 4.30 -25.42
N ALA A 441 -16.50 3.15 -24.78
CA ALA A 441 -17.71 2.33 -24.83
C ALA A 441 -18.86 2.97 -24.01
N SER A 442 -18.55 3.61 -22.88
CA SER A 442 -19.51 4.39 -22.10
C SER A 442 -19.97 5.64 -22.87
N GLU A 443 -19.05 6.38 -23.47
CA GLU A 443 -19.33 7.55 -24.32
C GLU A 443 -20.14 7.19 -25.58
N ARG A 444 -19.92 5.99 -26.15
CA ARG A 444 -20.74 5.47 -27.26
C ARG A 444 -22.13 5.01 -26.81
N GLN A 445 -22.29 4.54 -25.58
CA GLN A 445 -23.61 4.21 -25.02
C GLN A 445 -24.41 5.49 -24.73
N ASP A 446 -23.77 6.54 -24.25
CA ASP A 446 -24.41 7.84 -24.00
C ASP A 446 -24.83 8.52 -25.31
N ASN A 447 -23.98 8.52 -26.35
CA ASN A 447 -24.34 9.06 -27.66
C ASN A 447 -25.43 8.27 -28.40
N ASN A 448 -25.53 6.96 -28.20
CA ASN A 448 -26.61 6.15 -28.82
C ASN A 448 -27.93 6.26 -28.04
N SER A 449 -27.89 6.68 -26.76
CA SER A 449 -29.09 7.00 -25.98
C SER A 449 -29.65 8.40 -26.30
N SER A 450 -28.79 9.32 -26.76
CA SER A 450 -29.15 10.67 -27.19
C SER A 450 -29.74 10.74 -28.61
N MET A 451 -29.60 9.69 -29.43
CA MET A 451 -30.04 9.68 -30.84
C MET A 451 -31.46 9.12 -31.06
N HIS A 452 -32.25 8.93 -30.00
CA HIS A 452 -33.62 8.38 -30.11
C HIS A 452 -34.75 9.29 -29.65
N ASN A 453 -34.49 10.57 -29.39
CA ASN A 453 -35.54 11.54 -29.12
C ASN A 453 -35.24 12.86 -29.83
N GLU A 454 -35.32 12.89 -31.17
CA GLU A 454 -35.47 14.14 -31.93
C GLU A 454 -35.98 13.80 -33.34
N ASP A 455 -37.23 13.37 -33.41
CA ASP A 455 -38.11 13.58 -34.57
C ASP A 455 -39.41 14.15 -33.98
N ASP A 456 -39.57 15.47 -34.04
CA ASP A 456 -40.81 16.14 -34.49
C ASP A 456 -40.74 17.66 -34.27
N ASP A 457 -41.14 18.35 -35.34
CA ASP A 457 -41.69 19.71 -35.43
C ASP A 457 -40.79 20.98 -35.43
N ASP A 458 -40.36 21.31 -36.65
CA ASP A 458 -40.82 22.43 -37.48
C ASP A 458 -40.70 23.90 -37.00
N GLY A 459 -40.24 24.77 -37.92
CA GLY A 459 -40.73 26.16 -37.98
C GLY A 459 -39.73 27.34 -37.92
N GLY A 460 -38.97 27.57 -39.00
CA GLY A 460 -39.09 28.82 -39.77
C GLY A 460 -38.51 30.17 -39.28
N SER A 461 -37.54 30.66 -40.07
CA SER A 461 -37.22 32.07 -40.41
C SER A 461 -36.51 32.95 -39.36
N GLY A 462 -35.52 33.78 -39.67
CA GLY A 462 -34.80 34.06 -40.91
C GLY A 462 -33.86 35.27 -40.72
N GLY A 463 -32.80 35.35 -41.53
CA GLY A 463 -32.26 36.63 -42.03
C GLY A 463 -30.92 37.15 -41.48
N ARG A 464 -29.89 37.03 -42.34
CA ARG A 464 -28.86 38.03 -42.75
C ARG A 464 -27.70 38.37 -41.79
N ASP A 465 -26.47 38.02 -42.18
CA ASP A 465 -25.42 38.86 -42.84
C ASP A 465 -24.53 39.50 -41.74
N ASP A 466 -23.19 39.56 -41.70
CA ASP A 466 -22.08 39.39 -42.65
C ASP A 466 -20.75 39.25 -41.84
N ASP A 467 -19.68 38.82 -42.51
CA ASP A 467 -18.26 39.22 -42.35
C ASP A 467 -17.34 38.76 -41.18
N ILE A 468 -16.50 37.77 -41.54
CA ILE A 468 -15.02 37.59 -41.44
C ILE A 468 -14.19 38.89 -41.16
N PRO A 469 -12.90 38.93 -40.66
CA PRO A 469 -11.92 37.88 -40.28
C PRO A 469 -11.16 38.06 -38.93
N SER A 470 -10.48 36.95 -38.60
CA SER A 470 -9.14 36.80 -37.98
C SER A 470 -8.16 38.00 -37.90
N ARG A 471 -7.45 38.09 -36.77
CA ARG A 471 -6.03 38.53 -36.63
C ARG A 471 -5.47 37.98 -35.29
N THR A 472 -4.43 37.12 -35.30
CA THR A 472 -3.01 37.44 -34.99
C THR A 472 -2.85 38.33 -33.75
N THR A 473 -2.17 37.92 -32.69
CA THR A 473 -0.76 37.48 -32.58
C THR A 473 -0.52 36.63 -31.35
#